data_AF-A0A966HYJ3-F1
#
_entry.id   AF-A0A966HYJ3-F1
#
_cell.length_a   1.000
_cell.length_b   1.000
_cell.length_c   1.000
_cell.angle_alpha   90.00
_cell.angle_beta   90.00
_cell.angle_gamma   90.00
#
_symmetry.space_group_name_H-M   'P 1'
#
loop_
_entity.id
_entity.type
_entity.pdbx_description
1 polymer ?
#
loop_
_entity_poly.entity_id
_entity_poly.type
_entity_poly.pdbx_seq_one_letter_code
_entity_poly.pdbx_strand_id
1 'polypeptide(L)' 'MKRILYIGFDQLNAKYGVLKSADVKSDVIALIQSEPMTTGKNWHPERLYFLISSARHFAQELREKGFKVEYIK' A
#
# COMPACT_ATOMS: atom_id res chain seq x y z
N MET A 1 -15.17 -6.66 14.04
CA MET A 1 -13.87 -6.16 14.56
C MET A 1 -13.21 -5.37 13.44
N LYS A 2 -12.75 -4.13 13.68
CA LYS A 2 -12.06 -3.33 12.65
C LYS A 2 -10.60 -3.79 12.56
N ARG A 3 -10.13 -4.19 11.38
CA ARG A 3 -8.74 -4.62 11.17
C ARG A 3 -7.96 -3.53 10.43
N ILE A 4 -6.65 -3.48 10.67
CA ILE A 4 -5.72 -2.72 9.83
C ILE A 4 -4.98 -3.75 8.99
N LEU A 5 -5.08 -3.61 7.66
CA LEU A 5 -4.44 -4.47 6.69
C LEU A 5 -3.22 -3.75 6.13
N TYR A 6 -2.03 -4.12 6.63
CA TYR A 6 -0.78 -3.56 6.14
C TYR A 6 -0.39 -4.19 4.80
N ILE A 7 -0.04 -3.35 3.82
CA ILE A 7 0.37 -3.77 2.47
C ILE A 7 1.76 -3.23 2.16
N GLY A 8 2.71 -4.14 1.92
CA GLY A 8 4.04 -3.82 1.42
C GLY A 8 4.02 -3.40 -0.04
N PHE A 9 5.01 -2.62 -0.47
CA PHE A 9 5.06 -2.05 -1.84
C PHE A 9 5.38 -3.12 -2.91
N ASP A 10 5.73 -4.32 -2.48
CA ASP A 10 5.91 -5.53 -3.29
C ASP A 10 4.65 -6.40 -3.39
N GLN A 11 3.57 -6.05 -2.68
CA GLN A 11 2.33 -6.86 -2.56
C GLN A 11 1.10 -6.15 -3.13
N LEU A 12 1.27 -5.32 -4.16
CA LEU A 12 0.22 -4.48 -4.74
C LEU A 12 -0.75 -5.30 -5.63
N ASN A 13 -1.56 -6.15 -4.99
CA ASN A 13 -2.53 -7.00 -5.69
C ASN A 13 -3.81 -7.20 -4.88
N ALA A 14 -4.92 -6.64 -5.37
CA ALA A 14 -6.21 -6.67 -4.69
C ALA A 14 -6.85 -8.08 -4.59
N LYS A 15 -6.40 -9.06 -5.40
CA LYS A 15 -6.98 -10.41 -5.45
C LYS A 15 -6.23 -11.44 -4.58
N TYR A 16 -5.15 -11.03 -3.89
CA TYR A 16 -4.26 -11.91 -3.14
C TYR A 16 -4.03 -11.42 -1.71
N GLY A 17 -3.38 -12.27 -0.90
CA GLY A 17 -3.00 -11.95 0.47
C GLY A 17 -4.17 -11.51 1.34
N VAL A 18 -3.92 -10.56 2.24
CA VAL A 18 -4.94 -10.02 3.16
C VAL A 18 -6.05 -9.26 2.43
N LEU A 19 -5.80 -8.76 1.21
CA LEU A 19 -6.79 -8.02 0.41
C LEU A 19 -7.87 -8.92 -0.20
N LYS A 20 -7.58 -10.20 -0.44
CA LYS A 20 -8.55 -11.15 -0.99
C LYS A 20 -9.83 -11.26 -0.15
N SER A 21 -9.71 -11.08 1.17
CA SER A 21 -10.80 -11.15 2.14
C SER A 21 -11.01 -9.82 2.88
N ALA A 22 -10.61 -8.70 2.27
CA ALA A 22 -10.82 -7.39 2.86
C ALA A 22 -12.29 -6.98 2.73
N ASP A 23 -12.83 -6.44 3.82
CA ASP A 23 -14.18 -5.90 3.90
C ASP A 23 -14.12 -4.37 3.84
N VAL A 24 -14.68 -3.83 2.75
CA VAL A 24 -14.77 -2.40 2.46
C VAL A 24 -15.43 -1.61 3.60
N LYS A 25 -16.35 -2.22 4.35
CA LYS A 25 -17.12 -1.53 5.40
C LYS A 25 -16.37 -1.41 6.73
N SER A 26 -15.43 -2.32 7.00
CA SER A 26 -14.88 -2.47 8.34
C SER A 26 -13.35 -2.43 8.42
N ASP A 27 -12.65 -2.72 7.33
CA ASP A 27 -11.19 -2.72 7.29
C ASP A 27 -10.60 -1.37 6.89
N VAL A 28 -9.37 -1.15 7.32
CA VAL A 28 -8.52 -0.03 6.89
C VAL A 28 -7.27 -0.60 6.26
N ILE A 29 -6.98 -0.20 5.03
CA ILE A 29 -5.75 -0.60 4.33
C ILE A 29 -4.67 0.43 4.65
N ALA A 30 -3.50 -0.03 5.08
CA ALA A 30 -2.36 0.81 5.43
C ALA A 30 -1.19 0.58 4.47
N LEU A 31 -0.72 1.66 3.82
CA LEU A 31 0.51 1.71 3.04
C LEU A 31 1.47 2.72 3.68
N ILE A 32 2.71 2.32 3.93
CA ILE A 32 3.69 3.15 4.65
C ILE A 32 4.93 3.33 3.79
N GLN A 33 5.17 4.57 3.36
CA GLN A 33 6.43 5.01 2.77
C GLN A 33 7.34 5.54 3.89
N SER A 34 8.05 4.65 4.58
CA SER A 34 8.92 5.06 5.69
C SER A 34 10.22 5.72 5.20
N GLU A 35 10.78 6.65 5.98
CA GLU A 35 12.07 7.30 5.69
C GLU A 35 13.22 6.29 5.45
N PRO A 36 13.44 5.23 6.27
CA PRO A 36 14.48 4.23 6.02
C PRO A 36 14.32 3.48 4.70
N MET A 37 13.10 3.35 4.18
CA MET A 37 12.84 2.74 2.87
C MET A 37 13.40 3.60 1.74
N THR A 38 13.40 4.93 1.92
CA THR A 38 13.87 5.89 0.91
C THR A 38 15.34 6.30 1.06
N THR A 39 15.93 6.15 2.25
CA THR A 39 17.29 6.64 2.56
C THR A 39 18.25 5.56 3.06
N GLY A 40 17.75 4.42 3.56
CA GLY A 40 18.56 3.45 4.32
C GLY A 40 19.36 2.44 3.50
N LYS A 41 19.19 2.38 2.17
CA LYS A 41 19.92 1.47 1.28
C LYS A 41 20.31 2.19 -0.01
N ASN A 42 21.36 1.70 -0.67
CA ASN A 42 21.78 2.18 -1.99
C ASN A 42 20.83 1.64 -3.08
N TRP A 43 19.64 2.23 -3.17
CA TRP A 43 18.63 1.87 -4.16
C TRP A 43 18.99 2.42 -5.53
N HIS A 44 18.65 1.66 -6.58
CA HIS A 44 18.59 2.24 -7.92
C HIS A 44 17.46 3.29 -7.96
N PRO A 45 17.71 4.55 -8.36
CA PRO A 45 16.74 5.63 -8.27
C PRO A 45 15.42 5.32 -8.98
N GLU A 46 15.49 4.79 -10.21
CA GLU A 46 14.30 4.46 -11.00
C GLU A 46 13.47 3.34 -10.36
N ARG A 47 14.13 2.37 -9.70
CA ARG A 47 13.43 1.26 -9.03
C ARG A 47 12.69 1.79 -7.79
N LEU A 48 13.32 2.68 -7.03
CA LEU A 48 12.67 3.31 -5.87
C LEU A 48 11.49 4.17 -6.31
N TYR A 49 11.67 4.96 -7.37
CA TYR A 49 10.59 5.75 -7.97
C TYR A 49 9.43 4.87 -8.43
N PHE A 50 9.73 3.78 -9.14
CA PHE A 50 8.73 2.81 -9.60
C PHE A 50 7.91 2.25 -8.43
N LEU A 51 8.56 1.73 -7.38
CA LEU A 51 7.87 1.15 -6.23
C LEU A 51 6.95 2.16 -5.53
N ILE A 52 7.44 3.38 -5.29
CA ILE A 52 6.64 4.43 -4.64
C ILE A 52 5.48 4.87 -5.52
N SER A 53 5.72 5.05 -6.82
CA SER A 53 4.69 5.43 -7.77
C SER A 53 3.60 4.37 -7.88
N SER A 54 3.97 3.09 -7.99
CA SER A 54 3.04 1.97 -8.01
C SER A 54 2.19 1.90 -6.74
N ALA A 55 2.79 2.08 -5.55
CA ALA A 55 2.05 2.05 -4.29
C ALA A 55 1.04 3.21 -4.18
N ARG A 56 1.38 4.41 -4.65
CA ARG A 56 0.47 5.57 -4.66
C ARG A 56 -0.71 5.36 -5.61
N HIS A 57 -0.45 4.87 -6.82
CA HIS A 57 -1.52 4.56 -7.78
C HIS A 57 -2.41 3.44 -7.27
N PHE A 58 -1.83 2.39 -6.68
CA PHE A 58 -2.60 1.29 -6.10
C PHE A 58 -3.46 1.73 -4.91
N ALA A 59 -2.93 2.61 -4.05
CA ALA A 59 -3.71 3.20 -2.96
C ALA A 59 -4.93 3.98 -3.50
N GLN A 60 -4.75 4.71 -4.59
CA GLN A 60 -5.83 5.43 -5.25
C GLN A 60 -6.87 4.48 -5.87
N GLU A 61 -6.43 3.43 -6.57
CA GLU A 61 -7.31 2.39 -7.11
C GLU A 61 -8.17 1.73 -6.02
N LEU A 62 -7.58 1.46 -4.85
CA LEU A 62 -8.30 0.90 -3.70
C LEU A 62 -9.34 1.90 -3.13
N ARG A 63 -9.03 3.20 -3.08
CA ARG A 63 -9.99 4.23 -2.67
C ARG A 63 -11.17 4.33 -3.64
N GLU A 64 -10.91 4.26 -4.94
CA GLU A 64 -11.95 4.25 -5.98
C GLU A 64 -12.87 3.03 -5.89
N LYS A 65 -12.34 1.90 -5.38
CA LYS A 65 -13.11 0.71 -5.03
C LYS A 65 -13.88 0.81 -3.70
N GLY A 66 -13.79 1.96 -3.03
CA GLY A 66 -14.53 2.27 -1.79
C GLY A 66 -13.81 1.89 -0.49
N PHE A 67 -12.60 1.31 -0.55
CA PHE A 67 -11.86 0.98 0.66
C PHE A 67 -11.42 2.24 1.40
N LYS A 68 -11.39 2.18 2.73
CA LYS A 68 -10.66 3.15 3.53
C LYS A 68 -9.15 2.85 3.44
N VAL A 69 -8.39 3.80 2.90
CA VAL A 69 -6.93 3.64 2.67
C VAL A 69 -6.15 4.77 3.33
N GLU A 70 -5.33 4.40 4.32
CA GLU A 70 -4.37 5.27 4.98
C GLU A 70 -3.00 5.11 4.30
N TYR A 71 -2.52 6.18 3.65
CA TYR A 71 -1.19 6.22 3.05
C TYR A 71 -0.33 7.18 3.87
N ILE A 72 0.69 6.66 4.56
CA ILE A 72 1.60 7.44 5.39
C ILE A 72 2.92 7.63 4.63
N LYS A 73 3.45 8.84 4.63
CA LYS A 73 4.72 9.24 4.04
C LYS A 73 5.61 9.88 5.09
#